data_AF-A0A9R1JI13-F1
#
_entry.id   AF-A0A9R1JI13-F1
#
_cell.length_a   1.000
_cell.length_b   1.000
_cell.length_c   1.000
_cell.angle_alpha   90.00
_cell.angle_beta   90.00
_cell.angle_gamma   90.00
#
_symmetry.space_group_name_H-M   'P 1'
#
loop_
_entity.id
_entity.type
_entity.pdbx_description
1 polymer ?
#
loop_
_entity_poly.entity_id
_entity_poly.type
_entity_poly.pdbx_seq_one_letter_code
_entity_poly.pdbx_strand_id
1 'polypeptide(L)'
;MDRNREHSKSHPSKKIKMPRKSFRLCQRNEYGTFSFGDRCLMLKTTSLYREKYNRTSLGLALDNYNELMRRGMLTWEAYTKHHLAINSSLQIIRNSIQKYKERRLQAGMFYLVPYTEGEGLETRTHLYHMPLKEALRKRRQEMKRRKQLLDASDNSKEYSNILDSMLRPSVKMLVMYTLSSIVLGCVILCF
;
A
#
# COMPACT_ATOMS: atom_id res chain seq x y z
N MET A 1 -2.08 2.33 -87.60
CA MET A 1 -2.68 2.64 -86.28
C MET A 1 -2.67 1.37 -85.45
N ASP A 2 -2.45 1.54 -84.14
CA ASP A 2 -2.62 0.58 -83.05
C ASP A 2 -1.56 -0.52 -82.84
N ARG A 3 -1.03 -0.76 -81.64
CA ARG A 3 -0.99 -0.01 -80.37
C ARG A 3 0.04 -0.72 -79.48
N ASN A 4 0.79 0.05 -78.70
CA ASN A 4 1.89 -0.40 -77.83
C ASN A 4 1.47 -1.50 -76.84
N ARG A 5 2.31 -2.54 -76.70
CA ARG A 5 2.26 -3.51 -75.59
C ARG A 5 2.90 -2.88 -74.36
N GLU A 6 2.07 -2.34 -73.46
CA GLU A 6 2.51 -1.95 -72.12
C GLU A 6 2.57 -3.19 -71.20
N HIS A 7 3.78 -3.52 -70.75
CA HIS A 7 3.98 -4.43 -69.63
C HIS A 7 3.59 -3.73 -68.31
N SER A 8 2.42 -4.04 -67.79
CA SER A 8 2.03 -3.66 -66.44
C SER A 8 2.85 -4.47 -65.42
N LYS A 9 3.88 -3.84 -64.86
CA LYS A 9 4.62 -4.37 -63.70
C LYS A 9 3.67 -4.39 -62.50
N SER A 10 3.16 -5.57 -62.16
CA SER A 10 2.46 -5.77 -60.89
C SER A 10 3.45 -5.58 -59.73
N HIS A 11 3.21 -4.58 -58.89
CA HIS A 11 3.96 -4.41 -57.65
C HIS A 11 3.59 -5.53 -56.68
N PRO A 12 4.56 -6.28 -56.11
CA PRO A 12 4.25 -7.26 -55.08
C PRO A 12 3.78 -6.52 -53.84
N SER A 13 2.49 -6.69 -53.50
CA SER A 13 1.94 -6.21 -52.24
C SER A 13 2.68 -6.91 -51.10
N LYS A 14 3.52 -6.16 -50.38
CA LYS A 14 4.17 -6.63 -49.16
C LYS A 14 3.05 -6.93 -48.15
N LYS A 15 2.69 -8.21 -48.01
CA LYS A 15 1.79 -8.68 -46.96
C LYS A 15 2.40 -8.31 -45.61
N ILE A 16 1.85 -7.30 -44.95
CA ILE A 16 2.21 -6.94 -43.58
C ILE A 16 1.81 -8.14 -42.71
N LYS A 17 2.79 -8.98 -42.32
CA LYS A 17 2.58 -10.05 -41.35
C LYS A 17 2.29 -9.38 -40.01
N MET A 18 1.01 -9.28 -39.65
CA MET A 18 0.65 -8.88 -38.30
C MET A 18 1.18 -9.94 -37.32
N PRO A 19 1.99 -9.55 -36.32
CA PRO A 19 2.40 -10.49 -35.29
C PRO A 19 1.15 -11.02 -34.61
N ARG A 20 0.96 -12.35 -34.66
CA ARG A 20 -0.09 -13.02 -33.88
C ARG A 20 0.24 -12.79 -32.41
N LYS A 21 -0.40 -11.81 -31.79
CA LYS A 21 -0.37 -11.64 -30.33
C LYS A 21 -1.00 -12.89 -29.72
N SER A 22 -0.18 -13.74 -29.11
CA SER A 22 -0.67 -14.88 -28.35
C SER A 22 -1.30 -14.33 -27.07
N PHE A 23 -2.63 -14.38 -27.00
CA PHE A 23 -3.34 -14.07 -25.77
C PHE A 23 -3.13 -15.25 -24.80
N ARG A 24 -2.34 -15.02 -23.75
CA ARG A 24 -2.19 -16.00 -22.67
C ARG A 24 -3.28 -15.75 -21.64
N LEU A 25 -4.18 -16.72 -21.47
CA LEU A 25 -5.14 -16.70 -20.37
C LEU A 25 -4.38 -16.77 -19.04
N CYS A 26 -4.68 -15.85 -18.13
CA CYS A 26 -4.03 -15.75 -16.83
C CYS A 26 -5.10 -15.73 -15.73
N GLN A 27 -4.85 -16.45 -14.65
CA GLN A 27 -5.69 -16.40 -13.45
C GLN A 27 -5.08 -15.41 -12.45
N ARG A 28 -5.91 -14.60 -11.80
CA ARG A 28 -5.44 -13.67 -10.75
C ARG A 28 -6.10 -14.01 -9.43
N ASN A 29 -5.30 -14.17 -8.39
CA ASN A 29 -5.74 -14.38 -7.01
C ASN A 29 -5.12 -13.32 -6.07
N GLU A 30 -5.23 -13.53 -4.77
CA GLU A 30 -4.69 -12.65 -3.73
C GLU A 30 -3.15 -12.61 -3.71
N TYR A 31 -2.48 -13.69 -4.13
CA TYR A 31 -1.01 -13.81 -4.17
C TYR A 31 -0.42 -13.16 -5.42
N GLY A 32 -1.03 -13.41 -6.57
CA GLY A 32 -0.50 -12.96 -7.84
C GLY A 32 -1.37 -13.28 -9.05
N THR A 33 -0.79 -13.01 -10.22
CA THR A 33 -1.24 -13.47 -11.52
C THR A 33 -0.43 -14.72 -11.88
N PHE A 34 -1.13 -15.78 -12.24
CA PHE A 34 -0.61 -17.09 -12.59
C PHE A 34 -0.97 -17.43 -14.04
N SER A 35 -0.12 -18.23 -14.69
CA SER A 35 -0.42 -18.78 -16.01
C SER A 35 -1.59 -19.77 -15.91
N PHE A 36 -2.54 -19.74 -16.86
CA PHE A 36 -3.65 -20.70 -16.80
C PHE A 36 -3.21 -22.14 -17.07
N GLY A 37 -2.25 -22.33 -18.00
CA GLY A 37 -1.72 -23.65 -18.34
C GLY A 37 -0.75 -24.24 -17.31
N ASP A 38 -0.23 -23.41 -16.40
CA ASP A 38 0.62 -23.85 -15.29
C ASP A 38 0.34 -22.97 -14.07
N ARG A 39 -0.43 -23.52 -13.13
CA ARG A 39 -0.84 -22.82 -11.91
C ARG A 39 0.31 -22.65 -10.91
N CYS A 40 1.44 -23.32 -11.10
CA CYS A 40 2.64 -23.09 -10.29
C CYS A 40 3.44 -21.90 -10.80
N LEU A 41 3.30 -21.54 -12.08
CA LEU A 41 4.02 -20.42 -12.68
C LEU A 41 3.35 -19.08 -12.35
N MET A 42 3.85 -18.44 -11.29
CA MET A 42 3.47 -17.07 -10.94
C MET A 42 4.15 -16.05 -11.86
N LEU A 43 3.36 -15.31 -12.63
CA LEU A 43 3.84 -14.30 -13.57
C LEU A 43 4.08 -12.94 -12.89
N LYS A 44 3.26 -12.59 -11.90
CA LYS A 44 3.35 -11.30 -11.20
C LYS A 44 2.72 -11.36 -9.81
N THR A 45 3.40 -10.84 -8.80
CA THR A 45 2.84 -10.72 -7.44
C THR A 45 1.88 -9.54 -7.31
N THR A 46 0.85 -9.68 -6.46
CA THR A 46 -0.05 -8.55 -6.13
C THR A 46 0.59 -7.58 -5.13
N SER A 47 0.05 -6.37 -5.03
CA SER A 47 0.47 -5.43 -3.96
C SER A 47 0.07 -5.94 -2.58
N LEU A 48 -1.05 -6.65 -2.45
CA LEU A 48 -1.49 -7.28 -1.21
C LEU A 48 -0.45 -8.30 -0.71
N TYR A 49 -0.03 -9.21 -1.60
CA TYR A 49 0.98 -10.21 -1.27
C TYR A 49 2.29 -9.57 -0.82
N ARG A 50 2.77 -8.58 -1.56
CA ARG A 50 4.00 -7.85 -1.20
C ARG A 50 3.88 -7.11 0.13
N GLU A 51 2.73 -6.50 0.44
CA GLU A 51 2.50 -5.89 1.75
C GLU A 51 2.57 -6.94 2.87
N LYS A 52 1.85 -8.06 2.72
CA LYS A 52 1.81 -9.14 3.72
C LYS A 52 3.20 -9.74 3.94
N TYR A 53 3.91 -10.05 2.86
CA TYR A 53 5.27 -10.57 2.90
C TYR A 53 6.21 -9.59 3.62
N ASN A 54 6.25 -8.32 3.19
CA ASN A 54 7.14 -7.33 3.78
C ASN A 54 6.85 -7.06 5.26
N ARG A 55 5.57 -7.06 5.68
CA ARG A 55 5.22 -6.92 7.10
C ARG A 55 5.70 -8.11 7.93
N THR A 56 5.53 -9.32 7.42
CA THR A 56 5.98 -10.54 8.10
C THR A 56 7.50 -10.54 8.23
N SER A 57 8.23 -10.25 7.15
CA SER A 57 9.68 -10.14 7.16
C SER A 57 10.18 -9.02 8.07
N LEU A 58 9.48 -7.88 8.12
CA LEU A 58 9.82 -6.78 9.04
C LEU A 58 9.63 -7.20 10.50
N GLY A 59 8.56 -7.92 10.83
CA GLY A 59 8.34 -8.48 12.16
C GLY A 59 9.52 -9.36 12.59
N LEU A 60 9.81 -10.40 11.80
CA LEU A 60 10.94 -11.31 12.07
C LEU A 60 12.29 -10.58 12.17
N ALA A 61 12.53 -9.56 11.34
CA ALA A 61 13.75 -8.77 11.40
C ALA A 61 13.84 -7.96 12.70
N LEU A 62 12.72 -7.39 13.16
CA LEU A 62 12.66 -6.63 14.41
C LEU A 62 12.79 -7.55 15.63
N ASP A 63 12.20 -8.74 15.59
CA ASP A 63 12.33 -9.72 16.68
C ASP A 63 13.78 -10.16 16.85
N ASN A 64 14.45 -10.50 15.74
CA ASN A 64 15.89 -10.80 15.74
C ASN A 64 16.72 -9.60 16.23
N TYR A 65 16.41 -8.39 15.77
CA TYR A 65 17.09 -7.17 16.21
C TYR A 65 16.94 -6.97 17.73
N ASN A 66 15.74 -7.17 18.26
CA ASN A 66 15.44 -7.05 19.69
C ASN A 66 16.18 -8.12 20.52
N GLU A 67 16.24 -9.36 20.04
CA GLU A 67 17.02 -10.41 20.69
C GLU A 67 18.51 -10.09 20.72
N LEU A 68 19.08 -9.65 19.59
CA LEU A 68 20.49 -9.27 19.51
C LEU A 68 20.78 -8.05 20.40
N MET A 69 19.87 -7.08 20.45
CA MET A 69 19.96 -5.96 21.39
C MET A 69 20.02 -6.43 22.84
N ARG A 70 19.17 -7.38 23.26
CA ARG A 70 19.20 -7.97 24.61
C ARG A 70 20.54 -8.67 24.91
N ARG A 71 21.22 -9.21 23.89
CA ARG A 71 22.55 -9.83 23.99
C ARG A 71 23.71 -8.83 23.93
N GLY A 72 23.42 -7.53 23.93
CA GLY A 72 24.45 -6.49 23.94
C GLY A 72 24.97 -6.09 22.56
N MET A 73 24.25 -6.38 21.47
CA MET A 73 24.67 -6.02 20.11
C MET A 73 25.07 -4.54 19.95
N LEU A 74 24.49 -3.63 20.73
CA LEU A 74 24.81 -2.20 20.65
C LEU A 74 26.28 -1.87 20.93
N THR A 75 27.01 -2.73 21.64
CA THR A 75 28.43 -2.54 21.92
C THR A 75 29.35 -3.23 20.90
N TRP A 76 28.78 -4.02 19.99
CA TRP A 76 29.56 -4.76 19.01
C TRP A 76 30.15 -3.81 17.97
N GLU A 77 31.45 -3.97 17.67
CA GLU A 77 32.14 -3.17 16.66
C GLU A 77 31.46 -3.28 15.28
N ALA A 78 31.02 -4.48 14.92
CA ALA A 78 30.27 -4.73 13.69
C ALA A 78 28.95 -3.94 13.64
N TYR A 79 28.23 -3.82 14.76
CA TYR A 79 27.01 -3.02 14.81
C TYR A 79 27.32 -1.53 14.66
N THR A 80 28.31 -1.02 15.40
CA THR A 80 28.73 0.40 15.31
C THR A 80 29.08 0.77 13.86
N LYS A 81 29.79 -0.12 13.14
CA LYS A 81 30.15 0.08 11.73
C LYS A 81 28.94 0.09 10.78
N HIS A 82 27.88 -0.66 11.08
CA HIS A 82 26.77 -0.91 10.13
C HIS A 82 25.40 -0.40 10.55
N HIS A 83 25.23 0.20 11.74
CA HIS A 83 23.94 0.60 12.30
C HIS A 83 23.14 1.56 11.38
N LEU A 84 23.81 2.49 10.69
CA LEU A 84 23.16 3.38 9.72
C LEU A 84 22.58 2.62 8.53
N ALA A 85 23.31 1.63 8.01
CA ALA A 85 22.85 0.80 6.90
C ALA A 85 21.66 -0.08 7.31
N ILE A 86 21.68 -0.61 8.54
CA ILE A 86 20.56 -1.36 9.13
C ILE A 86 19.33 -0.45 9.21
N ASN A 87 19.47 0.76 9.79
CA ASN A 87 18.37 1.72 9.91
C ASN A 87 17.81 2.14 8.55
N SER A 88 18.67 2.42 7.57
CA SER A 88 18.27 2.74 6.20
C SER A 88 17.46 1.60 5.57
N SER A 89 17.93 0.36 5.73
CA SER A 89 17.23 -0.84 5.23
C SER A 89 15.85 -1.00 5.86
N LEU A 90 15.72 -0.81 7.18
CA LEU A 90 14.43 -0.82 7.86
C LEU A 90 13.48 0.27 7.34
N GLN A 91 13.99 1.47 7.07
CA GLN A 91 13.18 2.55 6.49
C GLN A 91 12.70 2.24 5.07
N ILE A 92 13.56 1.65 4.23
CA ILE A 92 13.17 1.20 2.88
C ILE A 92 12.03 0.19 2.96
N ILE A 93 12.11 -0.78 3.89
CA ILE A 93 11.05 -1.77 4.09
C ILE A 93 9.76 -1.09 4.54
N ARG A 94 9.81 -0.20 5.53
CA ARG A 94 8.63 0.56 6.01
C ARG A 94 7.97 1.36 4.89
N ASN A 95 8.76 2.08 4.09
CA ASN A 95 8.26 2.84 2.93
C ASN A 95 7.61 1.94 1.89
N SER A 96 8.21 0.76 1.64
CA SER A 96 7.62 -0.21 0.71
C SER A 96 6.27 -0.75 1.22
N ILE A 97 6.15 -1.05 2.51
CA ILE A 97 4.91 -1.50 3.15
C ILE A 97 3.84 -0.42 3.01
N GLN A 98 4.18 0.84 3.30
CA GLN A 98 3.26 1.96 3.19
C GLN A 98 2.75 2.13 1.74
N LYS A 99 3.64 2.06 0.75
CA LYS A 99 3.28 2.13 -0.67
C LYS A 99 2.34 1.00 -1.10
N TYR A 100 2.58 -0.22 -0.64
CA TYR A 100 1.71 -1.35 -0.97
C TYR A 100 0.37 -1.29 -0.22
N LYS A 101 0.37 -0.81 1.03
CA LYS A 101 -0.84 -0.51 1.82
C LYS A 101 -1.72 0.49 1.09
N GLU A 102 -1.17 1.61 0.61
CA GLU A 102 -1.91 2.62 -0.14
C GLU A 102 -2.56 2.02 -1.40
N ARG A 103 -1.80 1.26 -2.19
CA ARG A 103 -2.33 0.58 -3.38
C ARG A 103 -3.45 -0.41 -3.04
N ARG A 104 -3.31 -1.17 -1.94
CA ARG A 104 -4.35 -2.08 -1.47
C ARG A 104 -5.61 -1.31 -1.06
N LEU A 105 -5.45 -0.21 -0.32
CA LEU A 105 -6.56 0.63 0.12
C LEU A 105 -7.28 1.27 -1.07
N GLN A 106 -6.54 1.77 -2.07
CA GLN A 106 -7.08 2.28 -3.33
C GLN A 106 -7.86 1.20 -4.09
N ALA A 107 -7.32 -0.02 -4.14
CA ALA A 107 -8.03 -1.14 -4.74
C ALA A 107 -9.29 -1.51 -3.93
N GLY A 108 -9.25 -1.46 -2.59
CA GLY A 108 -10.41 -1.66 -1.73
C GLY A 108 -11.06 -3.04 -1.82
N MET A 109 -10.38 -4.04 -2.38
CA MET A 109 -10.91 -5.41 -2.56
C MET A 109 -10.59 -6.33 -1.38
N PHE A 110 -9.47 -6.06 -0.71
CA PHE A 110 -8.95 -6.89 0.37
C PHE A 110 -8.54 -6.02 1.55
N TYR A 111 -8.78 -6.52 2.76
CA TYR A 111 -8.29 -5.92 3.99
C TYR A 111 -7.47 -6.93 4.80
N LEU A 112 -6.42 -6.44 5.44
CA LEU A 112 -5.57 -7.25 6.31
C LEU A 112 -6.06 -7.09 7.74
N VAL A 113 -6.23 -8.22 8.44
CA VAL A 113 -6.64 -8.29 9.84
C VAL A 113 -5.57 -9.10 10.58
N PRO A 114 -5.20 -8.72 11.82
CA PRO A 114 -4.36 -9.59 12.64
C PRO A 114 -5.04 -10.96 12.86
N TYR A 115 -4.26 -12.03 12.94
CA TYR A 115 -4.80 -13.32 13.37
C TYR A 115 -5.36 -13.23 14.79
N THR A 116 -6.43 -13.96 15.06
CA THR A 116 -7.07 -14.01 16.39
C THR A 116 -6.30 -14.89 17.38
N GLU A 117 -5.57 -15.90 16.88
CA GLU A 117 -4.95 -16.96 17.69
C GLU A 117 -3.42 -17.03 17.54
N GLY A 118 -2.79 -16.03 16.94
CA GLY A 118 -1.33 -16.06 16.76
C GLY A 118 -0.74 -14.84 16.06
N GLU A 119 0.55 -14.92 15.78
CA GLU A 119 1.30 -13.88 15.09
C GLU A 119 1.08 -13.96 13.57
N GLY A 120 0.56 -12.88 12.99
CA GLY A 120 0.48 -12.72 11.55
C GLY A 120 -0.74 -11.95 11.06
N LEU A 121 -0.96 -12.00 9.75
CA LEU A 121 -2.02 -11.26 9.08
C LEU A 121 -2.86 -12.19 8.20
N GLU A 122 -4.16 -12.15 8.46
CA GLU A 122 -5.19 -12.76 7.64
C GLU A 122 -5.66 -11.78 6.56
N THR A 123 -5.80 -12.26 5.32
CA THR A 123 -6.46 -11.52 4.26
C THR A 123 -7.96 -11.79 4.33
N ARG A 124 -8.76 -10.73 4.45
CA ARG A 124 -10.22 -10.83 4.36
C ARG A 124 -10.77 -10.06 3.17
N THR A 125 -11.90 -10.53 2.67
CA THR A 125 -12.65 -9.86 1.62
C THR A 125 -14.13 -10.19 1.71
N HIS A 126 -14.96 -9.24 1.33
CA HIS A 126 -16.40 -9.47 1.17
C HIS A 126 -16.69 -10.46 0.04
N LEU A 127 -15.77 -10.61 -0.94
CA LEU A 127 -15.96 -11.50 -2.09
C LEU A 127 -16.13 -12.98 -1.72
N TYR A 128 -15.62 -13.42 -0.57
CA TYR A 128 -15.71 -14.81 -0.14
C TYR A 128 -17.00 -15.13 0.62
N HIS A 129 -17.74 -14.12 1.09
CA HIS A 129 -18.83 -14.30 2.05
C HIS A 129 -20.19 -13.82 1.53
N MET A 130 -20.25 -13.22 0.35
CA MET A 130 -21.50 -12.74 -0.25
C MET A 130 -21.46 -12.81 -1.77
N PRO A 131 -22.64 -12.81 -2.44
CA PRO A 131 -22.71 -12.78 -3.90
C PRO A 131 -21.93 -11.61 -4.50
N LEU A 132 -21.29 -11.83 -5.66
CA LEU A 132 -20.37 -10.87 -6.29
C LEU A 132 -20.98 -9.47 -6.43
N LYS A 133 -22.24 -9.37 -6.86
CA LYS A 133 -22.94 -8.09 -7.05
C LYS A 133 -23.05 -7.31 -5.74
N GLU A 134 -23.34 -8.00 -4.64
CA GLU A 134 -23.46 -7.41 -3.31
C GLU A 134 -22.10 -7.01 -2.74
N ALA A 135 -21.09 -7.87 -2.90
CA ALA A 135 -19.71 -7.59 -2.50
C ALA A 135 -19.19 -6.32 -3.18
N LEU A 136 -19.43 -6.18 -4.49
CA LEU A 136 -19.04 -4.98 -5.24
C LEU A 136 -19.84 -3.75 -4.81
N ARG A 137 -21.13 -3.88 -4.50
CA ARG A 137 -21.94 -2.77 -3.96
C ARG A 137 -21.42 -2.29 -2.62
N LYS A 138 -21.17 -3.21 -1.68
CA LYS A 138 -20.64 -2.93 -0.34
C LYS A 138 -19.25 -2.28 -0.42
N ARG A 139 -18.37 -2.79 -1.30
CA ARG A 139 -17.07 -2.16 -1.58
C ARG A 139 -17.20 -0.70 -2.01
N ARG A 140 -18.09 -0.38 -2.95
CA ARG A 140 -18.28 1.02 -3.40
C ARG A 140 -18.73 1.92 -2.24
N GLN A 141 -19.63 1.44 -1.39
CA GLN A 141 -20.08 2.17 -0.21
C GLN A 141 -18.95 2.40 0.79
N GLU A 142 -18.15 1.38 1.10
CA GLU A 142 -16.99 1.51 1.98
C GLU A 142 -15.94 2.46 1.43
N MET A 143 -15.65 2.40 0.13
CA MET A 143 -14.72 3.33 -0.52
C MET A 143 -15.23 4.78 -0.43
N LYS A 144 -16.53 5.01 -0.62
CA LYS A 144 -17.15 6.33 -0.47
C LYS A 144 -17.04 6.83 0.97
N ARG A 145 -17.35 5.99 1.97
CA ARG A 145 -17.22 6.33 3.39
C ARG A 145 -15.77 6.65 3.78
N ARG A 146 -14.81 5.84 3.32
CA ARG A 146 -13.38 6.08 3.59
C ARG A 146 -12.90 7.39 2.98
N LYS A 147 -13.32 7.68 1.74
CA LYS A 147 -13.01 8.95 1.10
C LYS A 147 -13.56 10.13 1.91
N GLN A 148 -14.82 10.06 2.34
CA GLN A 148 -15.42 11.09 3.19
C GLN A 148 -14.67 11.30 4.51
N LEU A 149 -14.23 10.21 5.16
CA LEU A 149 -13.42 10.30 6.40
C LEU A 149 -12.05 10.91 6.14
N LEU A 150 -11.40 10.57 5.02
CA LEU A 150 -10.11 11.14 4.64
C LEU A 150 -10.26 12.63 4.33
N ASP A 151 -11.22 13.00 3.48
CA ASP A 151 -11.52 14.39 3.12
C ASP A 151 -11.85 15.22 4.38
N ALA A 152 -12.64 14.67 5.31
CA ALA A 152 -12.92 15.33 6.60
C ALA A 152 -11.66 15.49 7.47
N SER A 153 -10.78 14.48 7.49
CA SER A 153 -9.52 14.55 8.25
C SER A 153 -8.52 15.53 7.64
N ASP A 154 -8.47 15.62 6.31
CA ASP A 154 -7.58 16.53 5.60
C ASP A 154 -8.08 17.97 5.75
N ASN A 155 -9.40 18.21 5.64
CA ASN A 155 -9.99 19.51 5.96
C ASN A 155 -9.75 19.94 7.42
N SER A 156 -9.78 18.99 8.36
CA SER A 156 -9.46 19.26 9.78
C SER A 156 -7.98 19.61 9.97
N LYS A 157 -7.07 18.91 9.28
CA LYS A 157 -5.63 19.22 9.31
C LYS A 157 -5.31 20.53 8.62
N GLU A 158 -6.01 20.84 7.54
CA GLU A 158 -5.87 22.10 6.82
C GLU A 158 -6.36 23.25 7.71
N TYR A 159 -7.48 23.09 8.39
CA TYR A 159 -7.94 24.05 9.41
C TYR A 159 -6.95 24.18 10.57
N SER A 160 -6.41 23.07 11.10
CA SER A 160 -5.41 23.15 12.17
C SER A 160 -4.13 23.81 11.69
N ASN A 161 -3.65 23.53 10.48
CA ASN A 161 -2.45 24.14 9.92
C ASN A 161 -2.65 25.62 9.60
N ILE A 162 -3.84 26.02 9.12
CA ILE A 162 -4.22 27.43 8.91
C ILE A 162 -4.28 28.15 10.25
N LEU A 163 -4.94 27.57 11.25
CA LEU A 163 -5.00 28.11 12.62
C LEU A 163 -3.60 28.26 13.21
N ASP A 164 -2.75 27.25 13.03
CA ASP A 164 -1.38 27.21 13.52
C ASP A 164 -0.44 28.17 12.74
N SER A 165 -0.79 28.53 11.50
CA SER A 165 -0.10 29.57 10.72
C SER A 165 -0.57 31.00 11.03
N MET A 166 -1.85 31.17 11.42
CA MET A 166 -2.43 32.47 11.77
C MET A 166 -2.10 32.87 13.21
N LEU A 167 -1.97 31.91 14.12
CA LEU A 167 -1.65 32.16 15.51
C LEU A 167 -0.16 32.50 15.67
N ARG A 168 0.15 33.75 16.04
CA ARG A 168 1.49 34.14 16.49
C ARG A 168 1.95 33.22 17.65
N PRO A 169 3.24 32.90 17.76
CA PRO A 169 3.78 32.01 18.81
C PRO A 169 3.36 32.38 20.24
N SER A 170 3.19 33.68 20.51
CA SER A 170 2.70 34.20 21.79
C SER A 170 1.25 33.83 22.09
N VAL A 171 0.38 33.81 21.07
CA VAL A 171 -1.03 33.43 21.23
C VAL A 171 -1.17 31.91 21.37
N LYS A 172 -0.31 31.13 20.68
CA LYS A 172 -0.24 29.67 20.89
C LYS A 172 0.09 29.31 22.33
N MET A 173 1.07 30.01 22.92
CA MET A 173 1.46 29.82 24.31
C MET A 173 0.29 30.15 25.25
N LEU A 174 -0.42 31.26 25.01
CA LEU A 174 -1.57 31.67 25.80
C LEU A 174 -2.72 30.63 25.74
N VAL A 175 -3.05 30.13 24.55
CA VAL A 175 -4.09 29.11 24.35
C VAL A 175 -3.71 27.77 25.00
N MET A 176 -2.44 27.38 24.94
CA MET A 176 -1.95 26.19 25.63
C MET A 176 -2.04 26.33 27.15
N TYR A 177 -1.73 27.51 27.70
CA TYR A 177 -1.86 27.77 29.14
C TYR A 177 -3.32 27.77 29.60
N THR A 178 -4.25 28.36 28.84
CA THR A 178 -5.66 28.34 29.22
C THR A 178 -6.26 26.94 29.13
N LEU A 179 -5.93 26.16 28.10
CA LEU A 179 -6.39 24.76 28.02
C LEU A 179 -5.78 23.90 29.13
N SER A 180 -4.50 24.12 29.47
CA SER A 180 -3.84 23.41 30.57
C SER A 180 -4.45 23.76 31.93
N SER A 181 -4.78 25.03 32.18
CA SER A 181 -5.40 25.44 33.46
C SER A 181 -6.84 24.94 33.60
N ILE A 182 -7.59 24.84 32.50
CA ILE A 182 -8.93 24.23 32.49
C ILE A 182 -8.83 22.74 32.80
N VAL A 183 -7.90 22.00 32.18
CA VAL A 183 -7.70 20.58 32.45
C VAL A 183 -7.26 20.36 33.90
N LEU A 184 -6.31 21.14 34.42
CA LEU A 184 -5.90 21.10 35.83
C LEU A 184 -7.07 21.44 36.77
N GLY A 185 -7.86 22.46 36.46
CA GLY A 185 -9.06 22.82 37.22
C GLY A 185 -10.12 21.71 37.23
N CYS A 186 -10.34 21.06 36.09
CA CYS A 186 -11.25 19.91 35.98
C CYS A 186 -10.74 18.68 36.75
N VAL A 187 -9.43 18.45 36.80
CA VAL A 187 -8.85 17.35 37.59
C VAL A 187 -8.97 17.63 39.09
N ILE A 188 -8.80 18.88 39.52
CA ILE A 188 -8.94 19.29 40.94
C ILE A 188 -10.40 19.28 41.40
N LEU A 189 -11.37 19.59 40.53
CA LEU A 189 -12.80 19.56 40.87
C LEU A 189 -13.42 18.17 40.83
N CYS A 190 -12.79 17.20 40.19
CA CYS A 190 -13.27 15.82 40.05
C CYS A 190 -12.59 14.82 41.02
N PHE A 191 -11.71 15.30 41.90
CA PHE A 191 -11.08 14.55 42.99
C PHE A 191 -11.54 15.11 44.33
#